data_AF-A0A1H8RPG9-F1
#
_entry.id   AF-A0A1H8RPG9-F1
#
_cell.length_a   1.000
_cell.length_b   1.000
_cell.length_c   1.000
_cell.angle_alpha   90.00
_cell.angle_beta   90.00
_cell.angle_gamma   90.00
#
_symmetry.space_group_name_H-M   'P 1'
#
loop_
_entity.id
_entity.type
_entity.pdbx_description
1 polymer ?
#
loop_
_entity_poly.entity_id
_entity_poly.type
_entity_poly.pdbx_seq_one_letter_code
_entity_poly.pdbx_strand_id
1 'polypeptide(L)'
;MEAAEIIEYLRDRDLTITLTDGDSLELSPAEKITHELIERLRKHKPAIIQELKREQNQKIEIIRAWLHIIGEPEEDHFLVLDKCLNNPEALEYFLEQAKEVN
;
A
#
# COMPACT_ATOMS: atom_id res chain seq x y z
N MET A 1 2.19 10.97 18.09
CA MET A 1 1.38 10.39 17.02
C MET A 1 2.31 9.63 16.09
N GLU A 2 2.04 8.35 15.94
CA GLU A 2 2.83 7.41 15.14
C GLU A 2 2.47 7.46 13.66
N ALA A 3 3.27 6.83 12.79
CA ALA A 3 3.03 6.80 11.36
C ALA A 3 1.68 6.14 11.01
N ALA A 4 1.35 5.04 11.68
CA ALA A 4 0.08 4.33 11.50
C ALA A 4 -1.12 5.24 11.82
N GLU A 5 -1.06 6.01 12.91
CA GLU A 5 -2.13 6.96 13.28
C GLU A 5 -2.30 8.07 12.24
N ILE A 6 -1.22 8.50 11.58
CA ILE A 6 -1.28 9.48 10.48
C ILE A 6 -1.99 8.88 9.27
N ILE A 7 -1.65 7.64 8.92
CA ILE A 7 -2.23 6.94 7.78
C ILE A 7 -3.73 6.73 8.00
N GLU A 8 -4.13 6.26 9.18
CA GLU A 8 -5.54 6.09 9.55
C GLU A 8 -6.29 7.42 9.56
N TYR A 9 -5.68 8.49 10.10
CA TYR A 9 -6.26 9.83 10.06
C TYR A 9 -6.51 10.34 8.63
N LEU A 10 -5.65 9.99 7.67
CA LEU A 10 -5.87 10.33 6.26
C LEU A 10 -7.04 9.54 5.68
N ARG A 11 -7.07 8.23 5.91
CA ARG A 11 -8.12 7.31 5.45
C ARG A 11 -9.51 7.72 5.95
N ASP A 12 -9.61 8.08 7.24
CA ASP A 12 -10.85 8.58 7.87
C ASP A 12 -11.40 9.86 7.23
N ARG A 13 -10.58 10.59 6.47
CA ARG A 13 -10.97 11.82 5.77
C ARG A 13 -11.16 11.61 4.27
N ASP A 14 -11.27 10.36 3.83
CA ASP A 14 -11.20 9.91 2.44
C ASP A 14 -10.03 10.55 1.68
N LEU A 15 -8.86 10.59 2.32
CA LEU A 15 -7.58 10.87 1.65
C LEU A 15 -6.87 9.54 1.45
N THR A 16 -6.58 9.25 0.19
CA THR A 16 -5.71 8.15 -0.20
C THR A 16 -4.26 8.62 -0.11
N ILE A 17 -3.40 7.78 0.48
CA ILE A 17 -1.96 7.96 0.50
C ILE A 17 -1.28 6.75 -0.14
N THR A 18 -0.50 6.98 -1.18
CA THR A 18 0.22 5.94 -1.94
C THR A 18 1.71 6.27 -2.02
N LEU A 19 2.52 5.22 -2.12
CA LEU A 19 3.94 5.36 -2.43
C LEU A 19 4.12 5.35 -3.95
N THR A 20 4.85 6.33 -4.46
CA THR A 20 5.29 6.41 -5.86
C THR A 20 6.82 6.45 -5.91
N ASP A 21 7.41 5.89 -6.96
CA ASP A 21 8.87 5.87 -7.19
C ASP A 21 9.71 5.44 -5.94
N GLY A 22 9.16 4.54 -5.13
CA GLY A 22 9.81 3.98 -3.94
C GLY A 22 9.86 4.86 -2.68
N ASP A 23 9.90 6.20 -2.81
CA ASP A 23 10.07 7.13 -1.67
C ASP A 23 9.28 8.45 -1.78
N SER A 24 8.42 8.57 -2.79
CA SER A 24 7.49 9.70 -2.94
C SER A 24 6.13 9.34 -2.38
N LEU A 25 5.45 10.33 -1.78
CA LEU A 25 4.09 10.18 -1.27
C LEU A 25 3.16 10.92 -2.22
N GLU A 26 2.20 10.20 -2.77
CA GLU A 26 1.10 10.77 -3.52
C GLU A 26 -0.16 10.79 -2.64
N LEU A 27 -0.94 11.85 -2.78
CA LEU A 27 -2.15 12.10 -2.00
C LEU A 27 -3.28 12.43 -2.96
N SER A 28 -4.46 11.89 -2.69
CA SER A 28 -5.66 12.12 -3.48
C SER A 28 -6.90 12.11 -2.58
N PRO A 29 -7.93 12.94 -2.84
CA PRO A 29 -8.01 13.90 -3.93
C PRO A 29 -7.41 15.27 -3.58
N ALA A 30 -6.93 16.00 -4.58
CA ALA A 30 -6.10 17.19 -4.41
C ALA A 30 -6.79 18.33 -3.65
N GLU A 31 -8.11 18.47 -3.77
CA GLU A 31 -8.91 19.50 -3.12
C GLU A 31 -8.95 19.37 -1.59
N LYS A 32 -8.69 18.17 -1.06
CA LYS A 32 -8.62 17.91 0.39
C LYS A 32 -7.22 18.15 0.97
N ILE A 33 -6.22 18.43 0.13
CA ILE A 33 -4.84 18.62 0.54
C ILE A 33 -4.60 20.08 0.95
N THR A 34 -4.35 20.29 2.25
CA THR A 34 -4.03 21.63 2.78
C THR A 34 -2.53 21.82 3.01
N HIS A 35 -2.08 23.07 3.08
CA HIS A 35 -0.68 23.37 3.39
C HIS A 35 -0.27 22.83 4.77
N GLU A 36 -1.14 22.95 5.77
CA GLU A 36 -0.92 22.38 7.10
C GLU A 36 -0.73 20.87 7.05
N LEU A 37 -1.54 20.17 6.23
CA LEU A 37 -1.40 18.73 6.05
C LEU A 37 -0.04 18.38 5.43
N ILE A 38 0.38 19.11 4.39
CA ILE A 38 1.68 18.90 3.74
C ILE A 38 2.83 19.06 4.74
N GLU A 39 2.82 20.11 5.56
CA GLU A 39 3.87 20.34 6.56
C GLU A 39 3.90 19.24 7.62
N ARG A 40 2.72 18.77 8.06
CA ARG A 40 2.60 17.63 8.98
C ARG A 40 3.16 16.35 8.37
N LEU A 41 2.84 16.05 7.12
CA LEU A 41 3.35 14.86 6.42
C LEU A 41 4.86 14.95 6.19
N ARG A 42 5.40 16.13 5.84
CA ARG A 42 6.84 16.33 5.69
C ARG A 42 7.61 16.03 6.98
N LYS A 43 7.09 16.44 8.13
CA LYS A 43 7.69 16.19 9.45
C LYS A 43 7.80 14.69 9.77
N HIS A 44 6.86 13.88 9.28
CA HIS A 44 6.77 12.45 9.55
C HIS A 44 7.05 11.56 8.33
N LYS A 45 7.48 12.14 7.20
CA LYS A 45 7.66 11.47 5.91
C LYS A 45 8.41 10.14 6.00
N PRO A 46 9.60 10.04 6.63
CA PRO A 46 10.33 8.77 6.65
C PRO A 46 9.58 7.66 7.39
N ALA A 47 8.92 7.99 8.50
CA ALA A 47 8.15 7.02 9.28
C ALA A 47 6.89 6.56 8.52
N ILE A 48 6.22 7.48 7.83
CA ILE A 48 5.07 7.16 6.98
C ILE A 48 5.49 6.23 5.83
N ILE A 49 6.60 6.53 5.15
CA ILE A 49 7.12 5.67 4.07
C ILE A 49 7.44 4.27 4.59
N GLN A 50 8.10 4.16 5.76
CA GLN A 50 8.40 2.86 6.35
C GLN A 50 7.14 2.06 6.68
N GLU A 51 6.12 2.71 7.24
CA GLU A 51 4.86 2.03 7.57
C GLU A 51 4.10 1.59 6.30
N LEU A 52 4.06 2.43 5.27
CA LEU A 52 3.45 2.07 3.99
C LEU A 52 4.17 0.91 3.30
N LYS A 53 5.52 0.88 3.34
CA LYS A 53 6.31 -0.27 2.86
C LYS A 53 6.01 -1.54 3.66
N ARG A 54 5.86 -1.42 4.97
CA ARG A 54 5.49 -2.54 5.84
C ARG A 54 4.10 -3.08 5.50
N GLU A 55 3.08 -2.22 5.35
CA GLU A 55 1.74 -2.63 4.94
C GLU A 55 1.74 -3.28 3.56
N GLN A 56 2.47 -2.72 2.59
CA GLN A 56 2.60 -3.30 1.25
C GLN A 56 3.24 -4.69 1.32
N ASN A 57 4.32 -4.87 2.09
CA ASN A 57 4.95 -6.17 2.26
C ASN A 57 4.01 -7.20 2.90
N GLN A 58 3.22 -6.81 3.89
CA GLN A 58 2.21 -7.71 4.49
C GLN A 58 1.17 -8.16 3.45
N LYS A 59 0.69 -7.23 2.62
CA LYS A 59 -0.23 -7.54 1.51
C LYS A 59 0.40 -8.49 0.49
N ILE A 60 1.66 -8.28 0.14
CA ILE A 60 2.42 -9.16 -0.77
C ILE A 60 2.55 -10.57 -0.20
N GLU A 61 2.81 -10.73 1.11
CA GLU A 61 2.89 -12.05 1.73
C GLU A 61 1.53 -12.77 1.75
N ILE A 62 0.43 -12.05 1.93
CA ILE A 62 -0.93 -12.62 1.79
C ILE A 62 -1.15 -13.15 0.37
N ILE A 63 -0.80 -12.36 -0.65
CA ILE A 63 -0.90 -12.79 -2.06
C ILE A 63 0.00 -14.00 -2.32
N ARG A 64 1.24 -13.98 -1.84
CA ARG A 64 2.17 -15.11 -2.00
C ARG A 64 1.60 -16.40 -1.40
N ALA A 65 1.06 -16.31 -0.18
CA ALA A 65 0.40 -17.46 0.45
C ALA A 65 -0.79 -17.96 -0.36
N TRP A 66 -1.60 -17.04 -0.90
CA TRP A 66 -2.71 -17.39 -1.78
C TRP A 66 -2.27 -18.05 -3.09
N LEU A 67 -1.21 -17.57 -3.74
CA LEU A 67 -0.64 -18.20 -4.94
C LEU A 67 -0.23 -19.66 -4.70
N HIS A 68 0.36 -19.96 -3.53
CA HIS A 68 0.62 -21.33 -3.12
C HIS A 68 -0.66 -22.15 -2.95
N ILE A 69 -1.72 -21.58 -2.38
CA ILE A 69 -3.01 -22.27 -2.15
C ILE A 69 -3.67 -22.66 -3.47
N ILE A 70 -3.65 -21.78 -4.47
CA ILE A 70 -4.24 -22.05 -5.79
C ILE A 70 -3.35 -22.92 -6.68
N GLY A 71 -2.16 -23.28 -6.22
CA GLY A 71 -1.24 -24.19 -6.91
C GLY A 71 -0.44 -23.54 -8.04
N GLU A 72 -0.30 -22.21 -8.04
CA GLU A 72 0.56 -21.52 -9.01
C GLU A 72 2.03 -21.93 -8.82
N PRO A 73 2.79 -22.18 -9.89
CA PRO A 73 4.21 -22.50 -9.81
C PRO A 73 4.98 -21.40 -9.05
N GLU A 74 5.76 -21.77 -8.05
CA GLU A 74 6.55 -20.81 -7.25
C GLU A 74 7.51 -19.99 -8.12
N GLU A 75 8.01 -20.60 -9.20
CA GLU A 75 8.83 -19.92 -10.20
C GLU A 75 8.13 -18.79 -10.93
N ASP A 76 6.79 -18.74 -10.94
CA ASP A 76 6.00 -17.69 -11.60
C ASP A 76 5.45 -16.64 -10.61
N HIS A 77 5.56 -16.88 -9.30
CA HIS A 77 5.02 -15.95 -8.28
C HIS A 77 5.60 -14.55 -8.45
N PHE A 78 6.88 -14.45 -8.83
CA PHE A 78 7.54 -13.15 -9.01
C PHE A 78 6.83 -12.27 -10.06
N LEU A 79 6.19 -12.86 -11.08
CA LEU A 79 5.46 -12.10 -12.10
C LEU A 79 4.25 -11.38 -11.50
N VAL A 80 3.51 -12.08 -10.64
CA VAL A 80 2.33 -11.54 -9.96
C VAL A 80 2.77 -10.51 -8.92
N LEU A 81 3.79 -10.85 -8.10
CA LEU A 81 4.26 -9.97 -7.04
C LEU A 81 4.90 -8.69 -7.60
N ASP A 82 5.70 -8.76 -8.66
CA ASP A 82 6.27 -7.59 -9.33
C ASP A 82 5.17 -6.69 -9.92
N LYS A 83 4.14 -7.30 -10.53
CA LYS A 83 2.97 -6.55 -10.99
C LYS A 83 2.26 -5.82 -9.84
N CYS A 84 2.14 -6.45 -8.68
CA CYS A 84 1.54 -5.81 -7.49
C CYS A 84 2.41 -4.68 -6.93
N LEU A 85 3.74 -4.78 -7.02
CA LEU A 85 4.64 -3.71 -6.58
C LEU A 85 4.54 -2.47 -7.46
N ASN A 86 4.32 -2.66 -8.76
CA ASN A 86 4.30 -1.58 -9.75
C ASN A 86 2.89 -1.06 -10.08
N ASN A 87 1.82 -1.78 -9.70
CA ASN A 87 0.45 -1.40 -10.00
C ASN A 87 -0.46 -1.57 -8.76
N PRO A 88 -0.89 -0.46 -8.12
CA PRO A 88 -1.80 -0.49 -6.98
C PRO A 88 -3.14 -1.19 -7.27
N GLU A 89 -3.70 -1.03 -8.48
CA GLU A 89 -4.95 -1.69 -8.87
C GLU A 89 -4.77 -3.21 -8.96
N ALA A 90 -3.62 -3.67 -9.48
CA ALA A 90 -3.30 -5.09 -9.52
C ALA A 90 -3.14 -5.66 -8.10
N LEU A 91 -2.45 -4.93 -7.22
CA LEU A 91 -2.31 -5.32 -5.81
C LEU A 91 -3.69 -5.49 -5.15
N GLU A 92 -4.59 -4.53 -5.35
CA GLU A 92 -5.95 -4.58 -4.78
C GLU A 92 -6.76 -5.76 -5.34
N TYR A 93 -6.72 -5.98 -6.66
CA TYR A 93 -7.36 -7.12 -7.31
C TYR A 93 -6.91 -8.46 -6.73
N PHE A 94 -5.60 -8.72 -6.66
CA PHE A 94 -5.10 -10.00 -6.15
C PHE A 94 -5.33 -10.17 -4.63
N LEU A 95 -5.35 -9.07 -3.87
CA LEU A 95 -5.73 -9.12 -2.46
C LEU A 95 -7.20 -9.50 -2.28
N GLU A 96 -8.10 -9.00 -3.14
CA GLU A 96 -9.51 -9.38 -3.09
C GLU A 96 -9.68 -10.88 -3.36
N GLN A 97 -9.03 -11.39 -4.40
CA GLN A 97 -9.00 -12.84 -4.69
C GLN A 97 -8.44 -13.67 -3.53
N ALA A 98 -7.38 -13.20 -2.88
CA ALA A 98 -6.79 -13.86 -1.72
C ALA A 98 -7.72 -13.89 -0.49
N LYS A 99 -8.62 -12.91 -0.35
CA LYS A 99 -9.61 -12.86 0.74
C LYS A 99 -10.78 -13.79 0.50
N GLU A 100 -11.17 -14.05 -0.76
CA GLU A 100 -12.29 -14.94 -1.09
C GLU A 100 -11.99 -16.43 -0.80
N VAL A 101 -10.71 -16.79 -0.71
CA VAL A 101 -10.25 -18.18 -0.49
C VAL A 101 -10.03 -18.51 1.00
N ASN A 102 -10.03 -17.51 1.89
CA ASN A 102 -9.94 -17.66 3.36
C ASN A 102 -11.32 -17.72 4.03
#